data_AF-A0A6A5SCG7-F1
#
_entry.id   AF-A0A6A5SCG7-F1
#
_cell.length_a   1.000
_cell.length_b   1.000
_cell.length_c   1.000
_cell.angle_alpha   90.00
_cell.angle_beta   90.00
_cell.angle_gamma   90.00
#
_symmetry.space_group_name_H-M   'P 1'
#
loop_
_entity.id
_entity.type
_entity.pdbx_description
1 polymer ?
#
loop_
_entity_poly.entity_id
_entity_poly.type
_entity_poly.pdbx_seq_one_letter_code
_entity_poly.pdbx_strand_id
1 'polypeptide(L)'
;PTVLYPLTLPALLDYVLTTQSSTSPTLLVICSSRDIFLQDLATSLQHHGEGRVDCLEQLAAPTLHNLLTTRYIKLAFCASVQALLAYLTAYGRPDTKHGGDAEGRKRVVLVNPLALHAPTSSFSAQGLSRVFATAAETALTTAIQLHVVECEGRRNRIEGAYDEDAEMDNGHGETQVEAAVEDPWEQEVSILNVSARRFGSGTGERAWAGRTVKAKRIAGRWFHFHSLHGHQTHHDQG
;
A
#
# COMPACT_ATOMS: atom_id res chain seq x y z
N PRO A 1 8.84 12.74 2.86
CA PRO A 1 7.79 11.68 2.76
C PRO A 1 8.32 10.34 3.27
N THR A 2 7.44 9.50 3.82
CA THR A 2 7.85 8.29 4.57
C THR A 2 7.03 7.08 4.17
N VAL A 3 7.63 5.89 4.24
CA VAL A 3 6.93 4.61 4.20
C VAL A 3 6.70 4.15 5.63
N LEU A 4 5.47 3.81 6.00
CA LEU A 4 5.13 3.21 7.28
C LEU A 4 4.95 1.70 7.08
N TYR A 5 5.67 0.90 7.84
CA TYR A 5 5.64 -0.57 7.70
C TYR A 5 6.11 -1.28 8.99
N PRO A 6 5.76 -2.57 9.16
CA PRO A 6 4.65 -3.22 8.50
C PRO A 6 3.31 -2.76 9.08
N LEU A 7 2.26 -2.88 8.29
CA LEU A 7 0.90 -2.61 8.72
C LEU A 7 -0.03 -3.61 8.05
N THR A 8 -0.98 -4.17 8.78
CA THR A 8 -2.18 -4.75 8.17
C THR A 8 -3.19 -3.64 7.87
N LEU A 9 -4.19 -3.90 7.02
CA LEU A 9 -5.26 -2.93 6.78
C LEU A 9 -5.95 -2.47 8.09
N PRO A 10 -6.30 -3.37 9.02
CA PRO A 10 -6.78 -3.00 10.36
C PRO A 10 -5.85 -2.07 11.14
N ALA A 11 -4.56 -2.41 11.22
CA ALA A 11 -3.59 -1.63 11.96
C ALA A 11 -3.39 -0.23 11.35
N LEU A 12 -3.48 -0.12 10.02
CA LEU A 12 -3.47 1.18 9.35
C LEU A 12 -4.67 2.04 9.76
N LEU A 13 -5.88 1.48 9.77
CA LEU A 13 -7.07 2.25 10.11
C LEU A 13 -7.02 2.73 11.58
N ASP A 14 -6.58 1.86 12.49
CA ASP A 14 -6.35 2.21 13.90
C ASP A 14 -5.28 3.31 14.03
N TYR A 15 -4.14 3.16 13.36
CA TYR A 15 -3.09 4.18 13.33
C TYR A 15 -3.60 5.53 12.83
N VAL A 16 -4.40 5.55 11.76
CA VAL A 16 -4.95 6.79 11.21
C VAL A 16 -5.90 7.45 12.20
N LEU A 17 -6.77 6.68 12.86
CA LEU A 17 -7.74 7.21 13.82
C LEU A 17 -7.07 7.73 15.10
N THR A 18 -6.12 6.98 15.65
CA THR A 18 -5.40 7.35 16.88
C THR A 18 -4.45 8.54 16.71
N THR A 19 -3.89 8.72 15.50
CA THR A 19 -2.95 9.82 15.21
C THR A 19 -3.61 11.02 14.51
N GLN A 20 -4.94 11.02 14.35
CA GLN A 20 -5.69 12.10 13.70
C GLN A 20 -5.73 13.34 14.59
N SER A 21 -5.29 14.48 14.04
CA SER A 21 -5.44 15.78 14.69
C SER A 21 -6.73 16.47 14.25
N SER A 22 -7.42 17.17 15.16
CA SER A 22 -8.57 18.01 14.80
C SER A 22 -8.19 19.25 13.97
N THR A 23 -6.90 19.61 13.93
CA THR A 23 -6.40 20.80 13.24
C THR A 23 -5.85 20.52 11.84
N SER A 24 -5.64 19.25 11.48
CA SER A 24 -4.99 18.86 10.23
C SER A 24 -5.79 17.75 9.53
N PRO A 25 -6.46 18.04 8.40
CA PRO A 25 -7.22 17.01 7.70
C PRO A 25 -6.30 15.95 7.11
N THR A 26 -6.76 14.70 7.14
CA THR A 26 -6.07 13.55 6.55
C THR A 26 -6.82 13.10 5.30
N LEU A 27 -6.09 12.85 4.22
CA LEU A 27 -6.60 12.24 3.00
C LEU A 27 -5.99 10.85 2.82
N LEU A 28 -6.83 9.81 2.77
CA LEU A 28 -6.42 8.47 2.38
C LEU A 28 -6.67 8.30 0.88
N VAL A 29 -5.59 8.08 0.13
CA VAL A 29 -5.65 7.70 -1.28
C VAL A 29 -5.50 6.19 -1.36
N ILE A 30 -6.61 5.50 -1.56
CA ILE A 30 -6.71 4.04 -1.60
C ILE A 30 -6.48 3.56 -3.02
N CYS A 31 -5.42 2.79 -3.23
CA CYS A 31 -5.01 2.27 -4.53
C CYS A 31 -5.78 0.97 -4.88
N SER A 32 -7.11 1.07 -4.90
CA SER A 32 -8.04 0.05 -5.38
C SER A 32 -9.39 0.69 -5.70
N SER A 33 -10.33 -0.09 -6.23
CA SER A 33 -11.74 0.32 -6.23
C SER A 33 -12.30 0.28 -4.81
N ARG A 34 -13.45 0.95 -4.62
CA ARG A 34 -14.19 0.92 -3.36
C ARG A 34 -14.65 -0.49 -3.00
N ASP A 35 -15.14 -1.25 -3.98
CA ASP A 35 -15.67 -2.59 -3.75
C ASP A 35 -14.58 -3.57 -3.32
N ILE A 36 -13.41 -3.53 -3.98
CA ILE A 36 -12.26 -4.35 -3.59
C ILE A 36 -11.79 -3.99 -2.18
N PHE A 37 -11.71 -2.69 -1.86
CA PHE A 37 -11.32 -2.24 -0.53
C PHE A 37 -12.28 -2.74 0.57
N LEU A 38 -13.60 -2.66 0.32
CA LEU A 38 -14.60 -3.14 1.27
C LEU A 38 -14.55 -4.67 1.42
N GLN A 39 -14.30 -5.40 0.33
CA GLN A 39 -14.12 -6.85 0.36
C GLN A 39 -12.88 -7.26 1.18
N ASP A 40 -11.76 -6.57 0.98
CA ASP A 40 -10.53 -6.80 1.74
C ASP A 40 -10.73 -6.49 3.23
N LEU A 41 -11.48 -5.43 3.54
CA LEU A 41 -11.84 -5.08 4.92
C LEU A 41 -12.73 -6.17 5.56
N ALA A 42 -13.76 -6.64 4.85
CA ALA A 42 -14.64 -7.71 5.32
C ALA A 42 -13.88 -9.03 5.55
N THR A 43 -12.95 -9.35 4.64
CA THR A 43 -12.09 -10.54 4.76
C THR A 43 -11.14 -10.41 5.95
N SER A 44 -10.61 -9.21 6.21
CA SER A 44 -9.75 -8.93 7.37
C SER A 44 -10.51 -9.06 8.69
N LEU A 45 -11.81 -8.74 8.71
CA LEU A 45 -12.68 -8.93 9.88
C LEU A 45 -12.91 -10.41 10.21
N GLN A 46 -13.05 -11.26 9.19
CA GLN A 46 -13.37 -12.68 9.36
C GLN A 46 -12.18 -13.55 9.78
N HIS A 47 -10.94 -13.12 9.51
CA HIS A 47 -9.75 -13.96 9.65
C HIS A 47 -8.84 -13.64 10.84
N HIS A 48 -9.09 -12.57 11.59
CA HIS A 48 -8.34 -12.33 12.81
C HIS A 48 -8.91 -13.18 13.95
N GLY A 49 -8.07 -13.79 14.78
CA GLY A 49 -8.50 -14.59 15.93
C GLY A 49 -9.17 -13.74 17.00
N GLU A 50 -9.88 -14.42 17.92
CA GLU A 50 -10.84 -13.88 18.90
C GLU A 50 -10.40 -12.60 19.65
N GLY A 51 -9.10 -12.31 19.82
CA GLY A 51 -8.62 -11.10 20.51
C GLY A 51 -8.41 -9.84 19.66
N ARG A 52 -8.40 -9.92 18.32
CA ARG A 52 -8.15 -8.76 17.42
C ARG A 52 -9.31 -8.43 16.48
N VAL A 53 -10.30 -9.32 16.39
CA VAL A 53 -11.64 -9.04 15.85
C VAL A 53 -12.29 -7.92 16.64
N ASP A 54 -12.17 -7.96 17.97
CA ASP A 54 -12.66 -6.93 18.88
C ASP A 54 -12.14 -5.53 18.52
N CYS A 55 -10.84 -5.38 18.18
CA CYS A 55 -10.26 -4.08 17.84
C CYS A 55 -10.86 -3.48 16.56
N LEU A 56 -11.14 -4.32 15.55
CA LEU A 56 -11.72 -3.86 14.29
C LEU A 56 -13.22 -3.62 14.38
N GLU A 57 -13.96 -4.48 15.09
CA GLU A 57 -15.37 -4.25 15.37
C GLU A 57 -15.55 -2.98 16.20
N GLN A 58 -14.66 -2.71 17.16
CA GLN A 58 -14.59 -1.43 17.88
C GLN A 58 -14.25 -0.25 16.95
N LEU A 59 -13.42 -0.47 15.93
CA LEU A 59 -13.10 0.56 14.93
C LEU A 59 -14.29 0.87 14.02
N ALA A 60 -15.04 -0.15 13.65
CA ALA A 60 -16.26 -0.05 12.86
C ALA A 60 -17.46 0.43 13.68
N ALA A 61 -17.40 0.31 15.01
CA ALA A 61 -18.44 0.79 15.90
C ALA A 61 -18.61 2.31 15.74
N PRO A 62 -19.84 2.81 15.54
CA PRO A 62 -20.12 4.23 15.34
C PRO A 62 -20.08 4.99 16.67
N THR A 63 -18.93 5.00 17.35
CA THR A 63 -18.73 5.77 18.57
C THR A 63 -18.69 7.27 18.24
N LEU A 64 -19.10 8.12 19.18
CA LEU A 64 -19.00 9.59 19.00
C LEU A 64 -17.55 10.02 18.71
N HIS A 65 -16.58 9.36 19.34
CA HIS A 65 -15.17 9.60 19.08
C HIS A 65 -14.80 9.28 17.62
N ASN A 66 -15.19 8.11 17.10
CA ASN A 66 -14.92 7.73 15.72
C ASN A 66 -15.62 8.67 14.73
N LEU A 67 -16.87 9.04 14.98
CA LEU A 67 -17.62 9.97 14.12
C LEU A 67 -17.00 11.38 14.10
N LEU A 68 -16.60 11.90 15.27
CA LEU A 68 -15.94 13.20 15.38
C LEU A 68 -14.53 13.20 14.77
N THR A 69 -13.84 12.08 14.81
CA THR A 69 -12.48 11.94 14.25
C THR A 69 -12.52 11.73 12.74
N THR A 70 -13.39 10.85 12.25
CA THR A 70 -13.54 10.53 10.82
C THR A 70 -14.01 11.71 9.99
N ARG A 71 -14.66 12.73 10.57
CA ARG A 71 -15.02 13.98 9.84
C ARG A 71 -13.80 14.72 9.26
N TYR A 72 -12.61 14.50 9.83
CA TYR A 72 -11.35 15.07 9.37
C TYR A 72 -10.61 14.18 8.37
N ILE A 73 -11.14 12.98 8.10
CA ILE A 73 -10.56 11.98 7.22
C ILE A 73 -11.36 11.95 5.93
N LYS A 74 -10.70 12.22 4.81
CA LYS A 74 -11.27 12.11 3.46
C LYS A 74 -10.70 10.88 2.77
N LEU A 75 -11.51 10.24 1.93
CA LEU A 75 -11.10 9.10 1.12
C LEU A 75 -11.11 9.46 -0.37
N ALA A 76 -10.15 8.95 -1.11
CA ALA A 76 -10.12 8.94 -2.57
C ALA A 76 -9.73 7.54 -3.05
N PHE A 77 -10.42 7.01 -4.06
CA PHE A 77 -10.16 5.69 -4.61
C PHE A 77 -9.53 5.81 -6.00
N CYS A 78 -8.39 5.15 -6.19
CA CYS A 78 -7.67 5.09 -7.46
C CYS A 78 -7.57 3.62 -7.90
N ALA A 79 -8.52 3.19 -8.74
CA ALA A 79 -8.62 1.81 -9.19
C ALA A 79 -7.63 1.43 -10.31
N SER A 80 -6.79 2.36 -10.78
CA SER A 80 -5.75 2.09 -11.77
C SER A 80 -4.53 2.99 -11.56
N VAL A 81 -3.37 2.54 -12.05
CA VAL A 81 -2.11 3.32 -12.03
C VAL A 81 -2.28 4.68 -12.73
N GLN A 82 -3.06 4.73 -13.82
CA GLN A 82 -3.32 5.98 -14.55
C GLN A 82 -4.19 6.93 -13.73
N ALA A 83 -5.23 6.42 -13.07
CA ALA A 83 -6.07 7.23 -12.18
C ALA A 83 -5.25 7.80 -11.02
N LEU A 84 -4.37 6.99 -10.42
CA LEU A 84 -3.47 7.45 -9.35
C LEU A 84 -2.53 8.56 -9.82
N LEU A 85 -1.86 8.37 -10.97
CA LEU A 85 -0.97 9.40 -11.54
C LEU A 85 -1.72 10.69 -11.86
N ALA A 86 -2.91 10.59 -12.47
CA ALA A 86 -3.75 11.74 -12.75
C ALA A 86 -4.16 12.47 -11.46
N TYR A 87 -4.54 11.71 -10.42
CA TYR A 87 -4.91 12.25 -9.12
C TYR A 87 -3.75 13.00 -8.46
N LEU A 88 -2.56 12.40 -8.38
CA LEU A 88 -1.36 13.01 -7.79
C LEU A 88 -0.92 14.27 -8.55
N THR A 89 -1.00 14.23 -9.88
CA THR A 89 -0.64 15.37 -10.74
C THR A 89 -1.65 16.52 -10.58
N ALA A 90 -2.95 16.21 -10.52
CA ALA A 90 -3.99 17.21 -10.29
C ALA A 90 -3.89 17.81 -8.88
N TYR A 91 -3.55 17.00 -7.87
CA TYR A 91 -3.31 17.47 -6.51
C TYR A 91 -2.12 18.45 -6.45
N GLY A 92 -1.08 18.19 -7.24
CA GLY A 92 0.12 19.02 -7.33
C GLY A 92 -0.07 20.34 -8.09
N ARG A 93 -1.21 20.56 -8.75
CA ARG A 93 -1.46 21.81 -9.46
C ARG A 93 -1.76 22.93 -8.46
N PRO A 94 -1.00 24.03 -8.49
CA PRO A 94 -1.36 25.22 -7.74
C PRO A 94 -2.50 25.90 -8.49
N ASP A 95 -3.77 25.60 -8.20
CA ASP A 95 -4.81 26.57 -8.55
C ASP A 95 -6.09 26.63 -7.69
N THR A 96 -6.43 27.89 -7.43
CA THR A 96 -7.66 28.50 -6.86
C THR A 96 -8.12 28.08 -5.46
N LYS A 97 -7.84 28.96 -4.49
CA LYS A 97 -8.47 29.02 -3.16
C LYS A 97 -8.28 27.77 -2.29
N HIS A 98 -7.03 27.45 -1.96
CA HIS A 98 -6.77 27.03 -0.58
C HIS A 98 -6.80 28.28 0.30
N GLY A 99 -8.01 28.84 0.44
CA GLY A 99 -8.28 29.98 1.30
C GLY A 99 -7.95 29.61 2.74
N GLY A 100 -7.23 30.52 3.39
CA GLY A 100 -7.21 30.71 4.84
C GLY A 100 -6.67 29.55 5.66
N ASP A 101 -5.48 29.76 6.21
CA ASP A 101 -5.32 29.68 7.66
C ASP A 101 -5.72 28.35 8.35
N ALA A 102 -5.57 27.23 7.66
CA ALA A 102 -5.53 25.94 8.34
C ALA A 102 -4.12 25.78 8.91
N GLU A 103 -3.98 26.10 10.20
CA GLU A 103 -2.77 26.06 11.05
C GLU A 103 -2.05 24.69 11.12
N GLY A 104 -2.30 23.77 10.18
CA GLY A 104 -1.82 22.41 10.18
C GLY A 104 -1.42 21.91 8.80
N ARG A 105 -0.23 21.29 8.72
CA ARG A 105 0.25 20.60 7.52
C ARG A 105 -0.70 19.46 7.18
N LYS A 106 -1.39 19.53 6.03
CA LYS A 106 -2.30 18.46 5.58
C LYS A 106 -1.55 17.13 5.49
N ARG A 107 -2.19 16.05 5.95
CA ARG A 107 -1.64 14.69 5.88
C ARG A 107 -2.27 13.93 4.72
N VAL A 108 -1.43 13.23 3.95
CA VAL A 108 -1.89 12.32 2.89
C VAL A 108 -1.29 10.94 3.14
N VAL A 109 -2.11 9.90 3.07
CA VAL A 109 -1.70 8.51 3.21
C VAL A 109 -2.02 7.78 1.91
N LEU A 110 -1.00 7.37 1.18
CA LEU A 110 -1.11 6.57 -0.05
C LEU A 110 -1.09 5.09 0.32
N VAL A 111 -2.19 4.38 0.08
CA VAL A 111 -2.43 3.02 0.57
C VAL A 111 -2.39 2.02 -0.59
N ASN A 112 -1.56 1.00 -0.47
CA ASN A 112 -1.38 -0.16 -1.36
C ASN A 112 -0.92 0.13 -2.80
N PRO A 113 0.06 1.04 -3.03
CA PRO A 113 0.54 1.30 -4.39
C PRO A 113 1.22 0.09 -5.05
N LEU A 114 1.86 -0.83 -4.32
CA LEU A 114 2.46 -2.03 -4.92
C LEU A 114 1.35 -2.97 -5.42
N ALA A 115 0.33 -3.24 -4.60
CA ALA A 115 -0.78 -4.09 -5.00
C ALA A 115 -1.56 -3.54 -6.20
N LEU A 116 -1.66 -2.21 -6.35
CA LEU A 116 -2.25 -1.59 -7.55
C LEU A 116 -1.44 -1.87 -8.81
N HIS A 117 -0.12 -1.94 -8.68
CA HIS A 117 0.76 -2.22 -9.81
C HIS A 117 0.86 -3.71 -10.12
N ALA A 118 0.84 -4.59 -9.11
CA ALA A 118 1.06 -6.03 -9.23
C ALA A 118 0.40 -6.69 -10.46
N PRO A 119 -0.91 -6.51 -10.74
CA PRO A 119 -1.57 -7.15 -11.89
C PRO A 119 -1.28 -6.46 -13.23
N THR A 120 -0.37 -5.48 -13.28
CA THR A 120 -0.10 -4.66 -14.47
C THR A 120 1.30 -4.92 -15.00
N SER A 121 1.50 -4.70 -16.30
CA SER A 121 2.84 -4.71 -16.92
C SER A 121 3.77 -3.60 -16.43
N SER A 122 3.23 -2.65 -15.63
CA SER A 122 3.96 -1.57 -14.95
C SER A 122 4.40 -1.96 -13.54
N PHE A 123 4.23 -3.22 -13.13
CA PHE A 123 4.88 -3.77 -11.94
C PHE A 123 6.37 -4.01 -12.21
N SER A 124 7.11 -2.92 -12.21
CA SER A 124 8.54 -2.90 -12.50
C SER A 124 9.21 -1.76 -11.72
N ALA A 125 10.54 -1.76 -11.66
CA ALA A 125 11.28 -0.65 -11.06
C ALA A 125 10.98 0.68 -11.75
N GLN A 126 10.85 0.69 -13.08
CA GLN A 126 10.49 1.88 -13.84
C GLN A 126 9.08 2.37 -13.52
N GLY A 127 8.09 1.46 -13.51
CA GLY A 127 6.69 1.80 -13.27
C GLY A 127 6.45 2.29 -11.84
N LEU A 128 6.99 1.57 -10.86
CA LEU A 128 6.92 1.96 -9.44
C LEU A 128 7.67 3.27 -9.19
N SER A 129 8.90 3.42 -9.72
CA SER A 129 9.67 4.64 -9.53
C SER A 129 8.97 5.86 -10.13
N ARG A 130 8.21 5.70 -11.21
CA ARG A 130 7.44 6.81 -11.80
C ARG A 130 6.34 7.29 -10.84
N VAL A 131 5.55 6.38 -10.28
CA VAL A 131 4.49 6.74 -9.33
C VAL A 131 5.07 7.33 -8.05
N PHE A 132 6.13 6.73 -7.51
CA PHE A 132 6.79 7.22 -6.30
C PHE A 132 7.44 8.59 -6.49
N ALA A 133 8.06 8.83 -7.66
CA ALA A 133 8.57 10.15 -8.01
C ALA A 133 7.46 11.20 -8.02
N THR A 134 6.35 10.93 -8.73
CA THR A 134 5.21 11.84 -8.79
C THR A 134 4.62 12.10 -7.40
N ALA A 135 4.48 11.07 -6.56
CA ALA A 135 3.97 11.24 -5.20
C ALA A 135 4.91 12.09 -4.33
N ALA A 136 6.23 11.84 -4.39
CA ALA A 136 7.23 12.60 -3.65
C ALA A 136 7.29 14.06 -4.12
N GLU A 137 7.22 14.30 -5.43
CA GLU A 137 7.15 15.62 -6.03
C GLU A 137 5.89 16.37 -5.59
N THR A 138 4.70 15.76 -5.71
CA THR A 138 3.44 16.33 -5.22
C THR A 138 3.55 16.69 -3.74
N ALA A 139 4.17 15.85 -2.92
CA ALA A 139 4.35 16.13 -1.50
C ALA A 139 5.25 17.33 -1.22
N LEU A 140 6.31 17.48 -2.03
CA LEU A 140 7.24 18.60 -1.94
C LEU A 140 6.60 19.91 -2.40
N THR A 141 5.92 19.91 -3.55
CA THR A 141 5.33 21.13 -4.15
C THR A 141 4.11 21.65 -3.38
N THR A 142 3.36 20.76 -2.73
CA THR A 142 2.16 21.13 -1.95
C THR A 142 2.40 21.21 -0.44
N ALA A 143 3.64 21.02 0.00
CA ALA A 143 4.06 21.03 1.41
C ALA A 143 3.26 20.07 2.33
N ILE A 144 2.66 19.00 1.82
CA ILE A 144 1.90 18.03 2.61
C ILE A 144 2.80 17.02 3.34
N GLN A 145 2.29 16.43 4.42
CA GLN A 145 2.90 15.28 5.09
C GLN A 145 2.42 14.00 4.41
N LEU A 146 3.26 13.43 3.53
CA LEU A 146 2.95 12.19 2.81
C LEU A 146 3.52 10.95 3.51
N HIS A 147 2.63 10.00 3.77
CA HIS A 147 2.92 8.62 4.16
C HIS A 147 2.52 7.66 3.05
N VAL A 148 3.33 6.62 2.84
CA VAL A 148 3.04 5.52 1.92
C VAL A 148 2.95 4.24 2.75
N VAL A 149 1.92 3.45 2.52
CA VAL A 149 1.65 2.22 3.26
C VAL A 149 1.34 1.12 2.27
N GLU A 150 2.00 -0.02 2.40
CA GLU A 150 1.58 -1.26 1.75
C GLU A 150 1.08 -2.19 2.86
N CYS A 151 -0.22 -2.49 2.84
CA CYS A 151 -0.82 -3.34 3.85
C CYS A 151 -0.49 -4.81 3.56
N GLU A 152 0.01 -5.50 4.58
CA GLU A 152 0.20 -6.94 4.56
C GLU A 152 -1.15 -7.65 4.43
N GLY A 153 -1.21 -8.65 3.55
CA GLY A 153 -2.44 -9.40 3.29
C GLY A 153 -2.38 -10.23 2.00
N ARG A 154 -3.30 -11.18 1.87
CA ARG A 154 -3.30 -12.28 0.87
C ARG A 154 -3.58 -11.85 -0.59
N ARG A 155 -3.26 -10.64 -1.03
CA ARG A 155 -3.46 -10.25 -2.45
C ARG A 155 -2.61 -11.07 -3.43
N ASN A 156 -1.59 -11.79 -2.95
CA ASN A 156 -0.82 -12.76 -3.73
C ASN A 156 -1.51 -14.11 -4.00
N ARG A 157 -2.74 -14.37 -3.52
CA ARG A 157 -3.36 -15.70 -3.62
C ARG A 157 -4.15 -15.99 -4.90
N ILE A 158 -4.43 -14.99 -5.75
CA ILE A 158 -5.38 -15.16 -6.87
C ILE A 158 -4.70 -15.63 -8.16
N GLU A 159 -3.38 -15.51 -8.32
CA GLU A 159 -2.70 -15.86 -9.58
C GLU A 159 -2.17 -17.31 -9.66
N GLY A 160 -2.37 -18.14 -8.63
CA GLY A 160 -1.89 -19.53 -8.60
C GLY A 160 -2.94 -20.62 -8.86
N ALA A 161 -4.19 -20.26 -9.16
CA ALA A 161 -5.30 -21.23 -9.23
C ALA A 161 -5.72 -21.64 -10.67
N TYR A 162 -4.90 -21.32 -11.68
CA TYR A 162 -5.15 -21.72 -13.07
C TYR A 162 -3.94 -22.46 -13.64
N ASP A 163 -3.59 -23.58 -13.02
CA ASP A 163 -2.83 -24.67 -13.66
C ASP A 163 -3.41 -26.00 -13.14
N GLU A 164 -4.70 -26.23 -13.41
CA GLU A 164 -5.29 -27.56 -13.33
C GLU A 164 -4.92 -28.33 -14.60
N ASP A 165 -3.66 -28.74 -14.69
CA ASP A 165 -3.17 -29.82 -15.55
C ASP A 165 -2.03 -30.54 -14.80
N ALA A 166 -2.34 -31.07 -13.62
CA ALA A 166 -1.48 -32.04 -12.95
C ALA A 166 -2.35 -33.18 -12.43
N GLU A 167 -2.12 -34.34 -13.02
CA GLU A 167 -2.80 -35.61 -12.82
C GLU A 167 -2.94 -35.98 -11.34
N MET A 168 -4.11 -36.54 -10.99
CA MET A 168 -4.40 -37.04 -9.66
C MET A 168 -3.48 -38.22 -9.30
N ASP A 169 -2.63 -38.04 -8.29
CA ASP A 169 -2.12 -39.14 -7.48
C ASP A 169 -2.31 -38.81 -5.98
N ASN A 170 -3.03 -39.69 -5.30
CA ASN A 170 -3.46 -39.55 -3.93
C ASN A 170 -2.41 -40.13 -2.98
N GLY A 171 -1.83 -39.31 -2.10
CA GLY A 171 -0.96 -39.84 -1.04
C GLY A 171 -0.42 -38.81 -0.05
N HIS A 172 -1.17 -38.62 1.04
CA HIS A 172 -0.70 -38.27 2.39
C HIS A 172 0.24 -37.06 2.59
N GLY A 173 -0.30 -36.02 3.25
CA GLY A 173 0.48 -35.07 4.03
C GLY A 173 0.04 -33.64 3.78
N GLU A 174 -1.00 -33.18 4.49
CA GLU A 174 -1.31 -31.76 4.64
C GLU A 174 -0.16 -31.06 5.37
N THR A 175 0.94 -30.79 4.67
CA THR A 175 1.84 -29.71 5.05
C THR A 175 1.17 -28.45 4.53
N GLN A 176 0.27 -27.88 5.33
CA GLN A 176 -0.03 -26.46 5.22
C GLN A 176 1.31 -25.74 5.39
N VAL A 177 1.97 -25.46 4.28
CA VAL A 177 3.04 -24.47 4.25
C VAL A 177 2.33 -23.19 4.65
N GLU A 178 2.46 -22.81 5.92
CA GLU A 178 2.20 -21.46 6.39
C GLU A 178 3.03 -20.57 5.46
N ALA A 179 2.39 -20.07 4.40
CA ALA A 179 3.00 -19.13 3.49
C ALA A 179 3.34 -17.93 4.37
N ALA A 180 4.62 -17.84 4.77
CA ALA A 180 5.13 -16.74 5.55
C ALA A 180 4.62 -15.45 4.90
N VAL A 181 4.02 -14.58 5.70
CA VAL A 181 3.56 -13.27 5.24
C VAL A 181 4.82 -12.54 4.80
N GLU A 182 5.11 -12.61 3.49
CA GLU A 182 6.28 -11.99 2.90
C GLU A 182 6.05 -10.48 2.92
N ASP A 183 6.98 -9.73 3.52
CA ASP A 183 6.92 -8.26 3.55
C ASP A 183 6.76 -7.76 2.10
N PRO A 184 5.66 -7.05 1.77
CA PRO A 184 5.40 -6.57 0.41
C PRO A 184 6.55 -5.72 -0.16
N TRP A 185 7.34 -5.07 0.70
CA TRP A 185 8.49 -4.27 0.28
C TRP A 185 9.71 -5.12 -0.11
N GLU A 186 9.80 -6.37 0.34
CA GLU A 186 10.91 -7.27 0.01
C GLU A 186 10.71 -7.99 -1.34
N GLN A 187 9.53 -7.85 -1.97
CA GLN A 187 9.22 -8.43 -3.28
C GLN A 187 10.17 -7.94 -4.38
N GLU A 188 10.63 -8.89 -5.20
CA GLU A 188 11.47 -8.63 -6.36
C GLU A 188 10.63 -8.23 -7.59
N VAL A 189 11.01 -7.12 -8.24
CA VAL A 189 10.39 -6.65 -9.48
C VAL A 189 11.41 -6.52 -10.60
N SER A 190 11.00 -6.76 -11.85
CA SER A 190 11.87 -6.53 -13.00
C SER A 190 12.25 -5.06 -13.13
N ILE A 191 13.45 -4.75 -13.63
CA ILE A 191 13.85 -3.35 -13.80
C ILE A 191 12.96 -2.62 -14.83
N LEU A 192 12.60 -3.30 -15.91
CA LEU A 192 11.82 -2.75 -17.03
C LEU A 192 10.38 -3.27 -17.04
N ASN A 193 9.48 -2.50 -17.66
CA ASN A 193 8.11 -2.93 -17.93
C ASN A 193 8.08 -4.14 -18.88
N VAL A 194 7.17 -5.08 -18.63
CA VAL A 194 7.11 -6.36 -19.35
C VAL A 194 6.72 -6.21 -20.83
N SER A 195 6.12 -5.08 -21.25
CA SER A 195 5.89 -4.78 -22.67
C SER A 195 7.17 -4.62 -23.50
N ALA A 196 8.33 -4.41 -22.86
CA ALA A 196 9.64 -4.40 -23.51
C ALA A 196 10.19 -5.82 -23.82
N ARG A 197 9.42 -6.90 -23.55
CA ARG A 197 9.84 -8.30 -23.74
C ARG A 197 9.92 -8.79 -25.20
N ARG A 198 9.74 -7.95 -26.22
CA ARG A 198 9.94 -8.37 -27.61
C ARG A 198 11.03 -7.54 -28.25
N PHE A 199 12.25 -8.07 -28.28
CA PHE A 199 13.19 -8.09 -29.43
C PHE A 199 14.47 -8.80 -28.96
N GLY A 200 14.68 -10.01 -29.47
CA GLY A 200 15.83 -10.87 -29.14
C GLY A 200 15.71 -12.24 -29.80
N SER A 201 15.38 -12.27 -31.10
CA SER A 201 15.55 -13.47 -31.93
C SER A 201 17.02 -13.53 -32.33
N GLY A 202 17.84 -14.10 -31.45
CA GLY A 202 19.28 -14.19 -31.64
C GLY A 202 19.91 -15.00 -30.53
N THR A 203 20.49 -16.13 -30.90
CA THR A 203 21.29 -17.02 -30.06
C THR A 203 22.47 -16.25 -29.45
N GLY A 204 22.25 -15.63 -28.27
CA GLY A 204 23.34 -15.00 -27.50
C GLY A 204 22.96 -13.85 -26.55
N GLU A 205 21.77 -13.26 -26.62
CA GLU A 205 21.50 -12.01 -25.88
C GLU A 205 20.60 -12.19 -24.64
N ARG A 206 21.21 -12.50 -23.50
CA ARG A 206 20.62 -12.28 -22.15
C ARG A 206 20.66 -10.79 -21.77
N ALA A 207 20.02 -9.91 -22.54
CA ALA A 207 20.29 -8.49 -22.37
C ALA A 207 19.61 -7.85 -21.14
N TRP A 208 18.38 -8.22 -20.75
CA TRP A 208 17.67 -7.58 -19.61
C TRP A 208 16.71 -8.48 -18.82
N ALA A 209 16.40 -9.68 -19.34
CA ALA A 209 15.51 -10.63 -18.69
C ALA A 209 16.25 -11.35 -17.55
N GLY A 210 16.09 -10.87 -16.31
CA GLY A 210 16.64 -11.51 -15.12
C GLY A 210 17.20 -10.55 -14.06
N ARG A 211 17.38 -9.26 -14.38
CA ARG A 211 17.72 -8.27 -13.35
C ARG A 211 16.45 -7.82 -12.64
N THR A 212 16.33 -8.27 -11.40
CA THR A 212 15.30 -7.84 -10.47
C THR A 212 15.87 -6.86 -9.45
N VAL A 213 14.99 -6.15 -8.77
CA VAL A 213 15.32 -5.30 -7.64
C VAL A 213 14.16 -5.31 -6.66
N LYS A 214 14.46 -5.22 -5.37
CA LYS A 214 13.44 -5.15 -4.32
C LYS A 214 12.62 -3.86 -4.40
N ALA A 215 11.30 -3.97 -4.20
CA ALA A 215 10.38 -2.83 -4.12
C ALA A 215 10.86 -1.77 -3.11
N LYS A 216 11.38 -2.21 -1.95
CA LYS A 216 11.99 -1.39 -0.89
C LYS A 216 13.11 -0.51 -1.41
N ARG A 217 14.00 -1.04 -2.25
CA ARG A 217 15.13 -0.30 -2.81
C ARG A 217 14.66 0.78 -3.78
N ILE A 218 13.59 0.52 -4.53
CA ILE A 218 13.00 1.51 -5.45
C ILE A 218 12.34 2.64 -4.65
N ALA A 219 11.50 2.28 -3.67
CA ALA A 219 10.84 3.24 -2.78
C ALA A 219 11.82 4.05 -1.94
N GLY A 220 12.93 3.44 -1.50
CA GLY A 220 13.97 4.08 -0.67
C GLY A 220 14.71 5.22 -1.36
N ARG A 221 14.57 5.35 -2.69
CA ARG A 221 15.06 6.52 -3.44
C ARG A 221 14.20 7.77 -3.23
N TRP A 222 12.95 7.59 -2.84
CA TRP A 222 11.94 8.64 -2.75
C TRP A 222 11.44 8.88 -1.32
N PHE A 223 11.54 7.86 -0.46
CA PHE A 223 10.95 7.84 0.87
C PHE A 223 11.90 7.30 1.93
N HIS A 224 11.75 7.80 3.16
CA HIS A 224 12.37 7.19 4.34
C HIS A 224 11.46 6.10 4.91
N PHE A 225 12.05 4.96 5.24
CA PHE A 225 11.33 3.84 5.85
C PHE A 225 11.26 4.02 7.37
N HIS A 226 10.05 3.98 7.92
CA HIS A 226 9.80 4.06 9.36
C HIS A 226 9.11 2.78 9.83
N SER A 227 9.81 2.02 10.68
CA SER A 227 9.29 0.77 11.21
C SER A 227 8.43 1.02 12.44
N LEU A 228 7.19 0.53 12.42
CA LEU A 228 6.24 0.69 13.53
C LEU A 228 6.37 -0.38 14.63
N HIS A 229 7.24 -1.38 14.45
CA HIS A 229 7.56 -2.37 15.49
C HIS A 229 8.25 -1.77 16.75
N GLY A 230 8.84 -0.58 16.64
CA GLY A 230 9.72 -0.02 17.66
C GLY A 230 9.05 0.59 18.90
N HIS A 231 7.73 0.74 18.94
CA HIS A 231 7.07 1.46 20.04
C HIS A 231 6.83 0.64 21.32
N GLN A 232 7.25 -0.63 21.37
CA GLN A 232 7.10 -1.51 22.55
C GLN A 232 8.36 -1.64 23.44
N THR A 233 9.47 -0.96 23.15
CA THR A 233 10.71 -1.10 23.95
C THR A 233 11.12 0.18 24.66
N HIS A 234 10.25 0.75 25.49
CA HIS A 234 10.68 1.75 26.49
C HIS A 234 9.69 1.90 27.65
N HIS A 235 9.33 0.79 28.31
CA HIS A 235 8.65 0.85 29.61
C HIS A 235 8.96 -0.41 30.42
N ASP A 236 10.24 -0.68 30.67
CA ASP A 236 10.67 -1.58 31.76
C ASP A 236 12.17 -1.38 32.03
N GLN A 237 12.50 -0.28 32.71
CA GLN A 237 13.64 -0.20 33.61
C GLN A 237 13.22 0.72 34.78
N GLY A 238 12.61 0.11 35.79
CA GLY A 238 12.60 0.60 37.16
C GLY A 238 13.68 -0.12 37.95
#